data_AF-A0A0C2WVI2-F1
#
_entry.id   AF-A0A0C2WVI2-F1
#
_cell.length_a   1.000
_cell.length_b   1.000
_cell.length_c   1.000
_cell.angle_alpha   90.00
_cell.angle_beta   90.00
_cell.angle_gamma   90.00
#
_symmetry.space_group_name_H-M   'P 1'
#
loop_
_entity.id
_entity.type
_entity.pdbx_description
1 polymer ?
#
loop_
_entity_poly.entity_id
_entity_poly.type
_entity_poly.pdbx_seq_one_letter_code
_entity_poly.pdbx_strand_id
1 'polypeptide(L)'
;MNRIKNSVENLDTFDWATFLYNEDLLYDPDAQDKGLFQGTFLVKVYLHLFCGPGVAANGLNAPITKTSKGDRIGLSSATPMTIAYAISQSYYVLTSSGHWNHNCLHVDLSKLFSGVLELFREDEEWSNETISWWNK
;
A
#
# COMPACT_ATOMS: atom_id res chain seq x y z
N MET A 1 37.14 -2.45 -0.28
CA MET A 1 36.00 -1.58 -0.67
C MET A 1 35.52 -2.03 -2.04
N ASN A 2 34.74 -3.11 -2.09
CA ASN A 2 34.33 -3.73 -3.35
C ASN A 2 32.96 -3.19 -3.75
N ARG A 3 32.96 -2.44 -4.86
CA ARG A 3 31.77 -2.01 -5.60
C ARG A 3 30.92 -3.25 -5.91
N ILE A 4 29.67 -3.20 -5.48
CA ILE A 4 28.63 -4.17 -5.82
C ILE A 4 28.53 -4.14 -7.34
N LYS A 5 28.91 -5.24 -7.99
CA LYS A 5 28.75 -5.42 -9.42
C LYS A 5 27.25 -5.51 -9.70
N ASN A 6 26.80 -4.78 -10.70
CA ASN A 6 25.46 -4.83 -11.27
C ASN A 6 25.04 -6.28 -11.58
N SER A 7 24.36 -6.94 -10.65
CA SER A 7 23.31 -7.89 -10.98
C SER A 7 22.02 -7.11 -10.88
N VAL A 8 21.48 -6.73 -12.05
CA VAL A 8 20.06 -6.35 -12.14
C VAL A 8 19.31 -7.66 -11.93
N GLU A 9 19.21 -8.08 -10.68
CA GLU A 9 18.24 -9.10 -10.29
C GLU A 9 16.88 -8.47 -10.58
N ASN A 10 16.16 -9.06 -11.53
CA ASN A 10 14.74 -8.80 -11.62
C ASN A 10 14.21 -9.20 -10.25
N LEU A 11 13.75 -8.22 -9.47
CA LEU A 11 12.93 -8.48 -8.29
C LEU A 11 11.76 -9.31 -8.82
N ASP A 12 11.83 -10.61 -8.57
CA ASP A 12 10.74 -11.50 -8.90
C ASP A 12 9.56 -11.12 -8.02
N THR A 13 8.36 -11.41 -8.50
CA THR A 13 7.15 -10.56 -8.32
C THR A 13 6.66 -10.38 -6.87
N PHE A 14 7.34 -10.84 -5.82
CA PHE A 14 6.87 -10.77 -4.42
C PHE A 14 7.91 -10.45 -3.34
N ASP A 15 8.99 -9.74 -3.66
CA ASP A 15 9.72 -8.99 -2.61
C ASP A 15 8.94 -7.71 -2.28
N TRP A 16 8.14 -7.74 -1.22
CA TRP A 16 7.34 -6.58 -0.79
C TRP A 16 8.24 -5.44 -0.28
N ALA A 17 8.04 -4.23 -0.80
CA ALA A 17 8.78 -3.07 -0.35
C ALA A 17 8.58 -2.80 1.16
N THR A 18 9.65 -2.42 1.85
CA THR A 18 9.66 -2.20 3.31
C THR A 18 8.61 -1.20 3.79
N PHE A 19 8.29 -0.17 3.00
CA PHE A 19 7.28 0.83 3.38
C PHE A 19 5.85 0.26 3.47
N LEU A 20 5.63 -0.96 2.99
CA LEU A 20 4.36 -1.66 3.09
C LEU A 20 4.17 -2.30 4.46
N TYR A 21 5.24 -2.49 5.24
CA TYR A 21 5.18 -3.15 6.55
C TYR A 21 4.90 -2.17 7.68
N ASN A 22 4.20 -2.66 8.70
CA ASN A 22 4.01 -1.95 9.96
C ASN A 22 5.36 -1.64 10.61
N GLU A 23 5.67 -0.35 10.80
CA GLU A 23 6.94 0.11 11.35
C GLU A 23 7.09 -0.21 12.85
N ASP A 24 5.99 -0.47 13.56
CA ASP A 24 5.98 -0.82 14.98
C ASP A 24 6.23 -2.32 15.23
N LEU A 25 6.29 -3.13 14.16
CA LEU A 25 6.54 -4.57 14.25
C LEU A 25 7.97 -4.90 13.80
N LEU A 26 8.65 -5.75 14.57
CA LEU A 26 9.91 -6.34 14.14
C LEU A 26 9.65 -7.38 13.06
N TYR A 27 10.45 -7.36 12.00
CA TYR A 27 10.40 -8.36 10.94
C TYR A 27 10.70 -9.75 11.50
N ASP A 28 9.81 -10.69 11.20
CA ASP A 28 9.89 -12.08 11.62
C ASP A 28 10.13 -12.96 10.38
N PRO A 29 11.30 -13.61 10.25
CA PRO A 29 11.60 -14.43 9.07
C PRO A 29 10.69 -15.66 8.97
N ASP A 30 10.09 -16.11 10.08
CA ASP A 30 9.18 -17.24 10.11
C ASP A 30 7.71 -16.83 9.87
N ALA A 31 7.42 -15.52 9.90
CA ALA A 31 6.10 -14.91 9.65
C ALA A 31 6.25 -13.65 8.78
N GLN A 32 6.65 -13.85 7.52
CA GLN A 32 7.10 -12.78 6.61
C GLN A 32 5.98 -11.80 6.21
N ASP A 33 4.71 -12.19 6.33
CA ASP A 33 3.52 -11.40 6.02
C ASP A 33 3.00 -10.60 7.22
N LYS A 34 3.61 -10.78 8.39
CA LYS A 34 3.25 -10.07 9.62
C LYS A 34 3.44 -8.57 9.46
N GLY A 35 2.34 -7.84 9.58
CA GLY A 35 2.33 -6.39 9.41
C GLY A 35 2.43 -5.93 7.95
N LEU A 36 2.41 -6.84 6.98
CA LEU A 36 2.37 -6.49 5.56
C LEU A 36 1.08 -5.70 5.23
N PHE A 37 1.23 -4.68 4.39
CA PHE A 37 0.20 -3.69 4.01
C PHE A 37 -0.35 -2.84 5.17
N GLN A 38 0.40 -2.69 6.25
CA GLN A 38 0.07 -1.85 7.40
C GLN A 38 1.04 -0.68 7.60
N GLY A 39 1.91 -0.40 6.62
CA GLY A 39 2.91 0.66 6.73
C GLY A 39 2.34 2.08 6.77
N THR A 40 2.95 2.95 7.58
CA THR A 40 2.44 4.32 7.84
C THR A 40 2.37 5.16 6.57
N PHE A 41 3.35 5.02 5.68
CA PHE A 41 3.34 5.71 4.39
C PHE A 41 2.13 5.31 3.54
N LEU A 42 1.85 4.01 3.45
CA LEU A 42 0.69 3.48 2.72
C LEU A 42 -0.62 4.00 3.33
N VAL A 43 -0.75 4.01 4.66
CA VAL A 43 -1.92 4.58 5.34
C VAL A 43 -2.12 6.05 4.96
N LYS A 44 -1.05 6.87 4.96
CA LYS A 44 -1.15 8.28 4.56
C LYS A 44 -1.58 8.45 3.11
N VAL A 45 -1.05 7.62 2.19
CA VAL A 45 -1.48 7.63 0.78
C VAL A 45 -2.97 7.25 0.67
N TYR A 46 -3.40 6.19 1.37
CA TYR A 46 -4.80 5.76 1.39
C TYR A 46 -5.72 6.87 1.88
N LEU A 47 -5.41 7.47 3.03
CA LEU A 47 -6.18 8.57 3.60
C LEU A 47 -6.22 9.77 2.64
N HIS A 48 -5.12 10.08 1.96
CA HIS A 48 -5.10 11.18 1.00
C HIS A 48 -6.01 10.91 -0.20
N LEU A 49 -6.01 9.67 -0.71
CA LEU A 49 -6.84 9.25 -1.84
C LEU A 49 -8.32 9.25 -1.51
N PHE A 50 -8.70 8.67 -0.37
CA PHE A 50 -10.10 8.36 -0.07
C PHE A 50 -10.74 9.28 0.95
N CYS A 51 -10.00 9.83 1.92
CA CYS A 51 -10.53 10.70 2.98
C CYS A 51 -10.16 12.18 2.77
N GLY A 52 -9.07 12.45 2.06
CA GLY A 52 -8.60 13.79 1.70
C GLY A 52 -7.32 14.24 2.43
N PRO A 53 -6.69 15.32 1.95
CA PRO A 53 -5.37 15.76 2.40
C PRO A 53 -5.33 16.19 3.87
N GLY A 54 -6.40 16.82 4.38
CA GLY A 54 -6.48 17.27 5.77
C GLY A 54 -6.46 16.10 6.77
N VAL A 55 -7.17 15.01 6.43
CA VAL A 55 -7.20 13.77 7.21
C VAL A 55 -5.85 13.05 7.15
N ALA A 56 -5.24 12.96 5.98
CA ALA A 56 -3.91 12.35 5.83
C ALA A 56 -2.82 13.07 6.64
N ALA A 57 -2.92 14.39 6.79
CA ALA A 57 -1.95 15.20 7.53
C ALA A 57 -2.20 15.23 9.05
N ASN A 58 -3.46 15.23 9.49
CA ASN A 58 -3.83 15.49 10.88
C ASN A 58 -4.58 14.33 11.58
N GLY A 59 -4.77 13.20 10.89
CA GLY A 59 -5.49 12.03 11.40
C GLY A 59 -7.01 12.08 11.14
N LEU A 60 -7.71 11.00 11.50
CA LEU A 60 -9.15 10.83 11.26
C LEU A 60 -10.03 11.85 11.99
N ASN A 61 -9.53 12.47 13.06
CA ASN A 61 -10.24 13.51 13.81
C ASN A 61 -10.11 14.92 13.19
N ALA A 62 -9.45 15.05 12.04
CA ALA A 62 -9.27 16.33 11.37
C ALA A 62 -10.61 16.92 10.91
N PRO A 63 -10.80 18.25 10.97
CA PRO A 63 -11.97 18.89 10.42
C PRO A 63 -12.11 18.63 8.91
N ILE A 64 -13.22 18.01 8.51
CA ILE A 64 -13.54 17.75 7.11
C ILE A 64 -14.26 18.98 6.55
N THR A 65 -13.59 19.68 5.63
CA THR A 65 -14.14 20.90 5.00
C THR A 65 -14.76 20.64 3.63
N LYS A 66 -14.48 19.47 3.03
CA LYS A 66 -14.99 19.05 1.71
C LYS A 66 -15.23 17.55 1.71
N THR A 67 -16.26 17.12 0.98
CA THR A 67 -16.55 15.72 0.70
C THR A 67 -15.35 15.03 0.08
N SER A 68 -15.00 13.87 0.59
CA SER A 68 -13.86 13.09 0.12
C SER A 68 -14.19 12.30 -1.14
N LYS A 69 -13.18 11.74 -1.82
CA LYS A 69 -13.44 10.85 -2.96
C LYS A 69 -14.12 9.56 -2.51
N GLY A 70 -13.77 9.05 -1.33
CA GLY A 70 -14.38 7.89 -0.69
C GLY A 70 -15.88 8.09 -0.48
N ASP A 71 -16.26 9.23 0.12
CA ASP A 71 -17.67 9.57 0.33
C ASP A 71 -18.45 9.59 -0.99
N ARG A 72 -17.86 10.18 -2.04
CA ARG A 72 -18.50 10.29 -3.35
C ARG A 72 -18.75 8.95 -4.03
N ILE A 73 -17.94 7.94 -3.73
CA ILE A 73 -18.11 6.58 -4.25
C ILE A 73 -18.80 5.64 -3.26
N GLY A 74 -19.26 6.15 -2.10
CA GLY A 74 -19.92 5.34 -1.07
C GLY A 74 -18.99 4.38 -0.33
N LEU A 75 -17.69 4.69 -0.25
CA LEU A 75 -16.71 3.87 0.45
C LEU A 75 -16.84 4.06 1.97
N SER A 76 -17.31 3.04 2.68
CA SER A 76 -17.46 3.06 4.15
C SER A 76 -16.32 2.40 4.91
N SER A 77 -15.51 1.57 4.25
CA SER A 77 -14.41 0.81 4.86
C SER A 77 -13.32 0.53 3.84
N ALA A 78 -12.11 0.24 4.34
CA ALA A 78 -11.05 -0.30 3.52
C ALA A 78 -11.40 -1.70 3.02
N THR A 79 -11.10 -1.95 1.75
CA THR A 79 -11.31 -3.23 1.06
C THR A 79 -9.99 -3.68 0.43
N PRO A 80 -9.81 -4.98 0.12
CA PRO A 80 -8.65 -5.45 -0.64
C PRO A 80 -8.39 -4.62 -1.90
N MET A 81 -9.45 -4.24 -2.62
CA MET A 81 -9.37 -3.45 -3.84
C MET A 81 -8.86 -2.03 -3.60
N THR A 82 -9.34 -1.34 -2.56
CA THR A 82 -8.89 0.02 -2.25
C THR A 82 -7.48 0.03 -1.67
N ILE A 83 -7.10 -1.01 -0.91
CA ILE A 83 -5.73 -1.21 -0.42
C ILE A 83 -4.77 -1.47 -1.58
N ALA A 84 -5.09 -2.40 -2.49
CA ALA A 84 -4.28 -2.68 -3.69
C ALA A 84 -4.11 -1.43 -4.57
N TYR A 85 -5.16 -0.62 -4.70
CA TYR A 85 -5.09 0.66 -5.41
C TYR A 85 -4.14 1.64 -4.71
N ALA A 86 -4.26 1.81 -3.38
CA ALA A 86 -3.39 2.69 -2.62
C ALA A 86 -1.92 2.24 -2.67
N ILE A 87 -1.64 0.93 -2.67
CA ILE A 87 -0.30 0.37 -2.88
C ILE A 87 0.23 0.78 -4.26
N SER A 88 -0.55 0.58 -5.32
CA SER A 88 -0.17 0.96 -6.69
C SER A 88 0.14 2.46 -6.79
N GLN A 89 -0.68 3.31 -6.15
CA GLN A 89 -0.43 4.74 -6.07
C GLN A 89 0.82 5.08 -5.24
N SER A 90 1.11 4.33 -4.18
CA SER A 90 2.30 4.52 -3.34
C SER A 90 3.60 4.34 -4.12
N TYR A 91 3.68 3.33 -5.00
CA TYR A 91 4.81 3.18 -5.91
C TYR A 91 4.88 4.32 -6.93
N TYR A 92 3.74 4.71 -7.49
CA TYR A 92 3.71 5.77 -8.50
C TYR A 92 4.18 7.13 -7.96
N VAL A 93 3.75 7.53 -6.75
CA VAL A 93 4.13 8.84 -6.16
C VAL A 93 5.62 8.92 -5.79
N LEU A 94 6.30 7.78 -5.67
CA LEU A 94 7.75 7.72 -5.45
C LEU A 94 8.55 7.89 -6.75
N THR A 95 7.88 7.96 -7.90
CA THR A 95 8.51 8.21 -9.20
C THR A 95 8.58 9.72 -9.48
N SER A 96 9.54 10.13 -10.31
CA SER A 96 9.57 11.49 -10.87
C SER A 96 8.73 11.63 -12.14
N SER A 97 7.82 10.68 -12.44
CA SER A 97 7.05 10.68 -13.66
C SER A 97 5.98 11.77 -13.63
N GLY A 98 5.93 12.59 -14.69
CA GLY A 98 4.90 13.63 -14.83
C GLY A 98 3.54 13.09 -15.30
N HIS A 99 3.47 11.80 -15.66
CA HIS A 99 2.25 11.13 -16.12
C HIS A 99 2.18 9.71 -15.60
N TRP A 100 0.96 9.18 -15.49
CA TRP A 100 0.74 7.80 -15.10
C TRP A 100 1.49 6.84 -16.05
N ASN A 101 2.12 5.83 -15.46
CA ASN A 101 2.79 4.76 -16.18
C ASN A 101 2.58 3.45 -15.41
N HIS A 102 2.21 2.38 -16.12
CA HIS A 102 2.05 1.06 -15.52
C HIS A 102 3.38 0.45 -15.10
N ASN A 103 4.49 0.85 -15.74
CA ASN A 103 5.82 0.43 -15.37
C ASN A 103 6.51 1.55 -14.61
N CYS A 104 6.67 1.38 -13.30
CA CYS A 104 7.23 2.37 -12.38
C CYS A 104 8.22 1.68 -11.44
N LEU A 105 9.40 2.27 -11.22
CA LEU A 105 10.42 1.73 -10.30
C LEU A 105 10.78 0.26 -10.56
N HIS A 106 10.80 -0.16 -11.84
CA HIS A 106 10.98 -1.55 -12.26
C HIS A 106 9.86 -2.52 -11.81
N VAL A 107 8.73 -2.00 -11.34
CA VAL A 107 7.52 -2.75 -10.97
C VAL A 107 6.42 -2.50 -12.01
N ASP A 108 5.78 -3.57 -12.44
CA ASP A 108 4.53 -3.52 -13.21
C ASP A 108 3.37 -3.35 -12.22
N LEU A 109 2.80 -2.16 -12.17
CA LEU A 109 1.72 -1.79 -11.23
C LEU A 109 0.44 -2.61 -11.46
N SER A 110 0.21 -3.11 -12.68
CA SER A 110 -0.93 -3.97 -12.97
C SER A 110 -0.72 -5.37 -12.38
N LYS A 111 0.49 -5.93 -12.51
CA LYS A 111 0.85 -7.19 -11.84
C LYS A 111 0.88 -7.05 -10.32
N LEU A 112 1.40 -5.93 -9.81
CA LEU A 112 1.40 -5.63 -8.38
C LEU A 112 -0.04 -5.60 -7.83
N PHE A 113 -0.94 -4.87 -8.49
CA PHE A 113 -2.34 -4.79 -8.08
C PHE A 113 -3.00 -6.17 -8.06
N SER A 114 -2.84 -6.97 -9.12
CA SER A 114 -3.35 -8.33 -9.17
C SER A 114 -2.73 -9.22 -8.09
N GLY A 115 -1.42 -9.16 -7.89
CA GLY A 115 -0.72 -9.95 -6.87
C GLY A 115 -1.17 -9.64 -5.45
N VAL A 116 -1.45 -8.37 -5.12
CA VAL A 116 -2.05 -7.99 -3.84
C VAL A 116 -3.43 -8.63 -3.66
N LEU A 117 -4.27 -8.58 -4.70
CA LEU A 117 -5.61 -9.17 -4.64
C LEU A 117 -5.57 -10.70 -4.52
N GLU A 118 -4.62 -11.34 -5.19
CA GLU A 118 -4.39 -12.78 -5.06
C GLU A 118 -3.95 -13.15 -3.64
N LEU A 119 -3.05 -12.40 -3.03
CA LEU A 119 -2.65 -12.63 -1.63
C LEU A 119 -3.84 -12.53 -0.66
N PHE A 120 -4.68 -11.49 -0.81
CA PHE A 120 -5.91 -11.35 -0.02
C PHE A 120 -6.93 -12.48 -0.25
N ARG A 121 -6.84 -13.21 -1.37
CA ARG A 121 -7.72 -14.31 -1.74
C ARG A 121 -7.19 -15.67 -1.27
N GLU A 122 -5.87 -15.85 -1.24
CA GLU A 122 -5.22 -17.12 -0.90
C GLU A 122 -5.13 -17.36 0.62
N ASP A 123 -4.95 -16.31 1.41
CA ASP A 123 -4.89 -16.40 2.88
C ASP A 123 -6.05 -15.65 3.55
N GLU A 124 -7.10 -16.39 3.91
CA GLU A 124 -8.31 -15.83 4.53
C GLU A 124 -8.05 -15.32 5.96
N GLU A 125 -7.19 -15.97 6.73
CA GLU A 125 -6.90 -15.60 8.12
C GLU A 125 -6.15 -14.26 8.14
N TRP A 126 -5.02 -14.19 7.42
CA TRP A 126 -4.24 -12.97 7.28
C TRP A 126 -5.03 -11.83 6.64
N SER A 127 -5.87 -12.14 5.64
CA SER A 127 -6.75 -11.17 4.97
C SER A 127 -7.72 -10.54 5.96
N ASN A 128 -8.40 -11.35 6.76
CA ASN A 128 -9.34 -10.88 7.78
C ASN A 128 -8.64 -10.05 8.86
N GLU A 129 -7.45 -10.46 9.31
CA GLU A 129 -6.66 -9.71 10.27
C GLU A 129 -6.24 -8.34 9.72
N THR A 130 -5.74 -8.30 8.50
CA THR A 130 -5.29 -7.08 7.84
C THR A 130 -6.45 -6.13 7.58
N ILE A 131 -7.57 -6.60 7.03
CA ILE A 131 -8.77 -5.78 6.81
C ILE A 131 -9.33 -5.27 8.15
N SER A 132 -9.34 -6.11 9.18
CA SER A 132 -9.76 -5.70 10.51
C SER A 132 -8.84 -4.64 11.10
N TRP A 133 -7.52 -4.73 10.88
CA TRP A 133 -6.58 -3.70 11.30
C TRP A 133 -6.86 -2.35 10.63
N TRP A 134 -7.15 -2.34 9.33
CA TRP A 134 -7.44 -1.11 8.57
C TRP A 134 -8.75 -0.42 9.00
N ASN A 135 -9.70 -1.18 9.55
CA ASN A 135 -11.05 -0.70 9.85
C ASN A 135 -11.33 -0.58 11.37
N LYS A 136 -10.28 -0.55 12.19
CA LYS A 136 -10.34 -0.16 13.62
C LYS A 136 -10.44 1.36 13.75
#